data_AF-A0A841BQZ0-F1
#
_entry.id   AF-A0A841BQZ0-F1
#
_cell.length_a   1.000
_cell.length_b   1.000
_cell.length_c   1.000
_cell.angle_alpha   90.00
_cell.angle_beta   90.00
_cell.angle_gamma   90.00
#
_symmetry.space_group_name_H-M   'P 1'
#
loop_
_entity.id
_entity.type
_entity.pdbx_description
1 polymer ?
#
loop_
_entity_poly.entity_id
_entity_poly.type
_entity_poly.pdbx_seq_one_letter_code
_entity_poly.pdbx_strand_id
1 'polypeptide(L)'
;MGGVSPSLRRSPPVDAVTLPATVNNAFSCSGPLDYWGAVRYSKRAGEVAEALAGLVRAGGADTARPLLERGIAGVLGALADADDAAGSLDDLLNRLLAAHAEACRLAPPEPLRLASWLVDVQFAGPWCPVQIGEYADPLTPDGLAAYRTEVRRRWAADPESLPARYAVEQLARQDRDVVMLVDVIGGDLQHPAQYGRLARALRDIGEVDAARQWAERGLAEHPDDPPGAGLRTFLARL
;
A
#
# COMPACT_ATOMS: atom_id res chain seq x y z
N MET A 1 -32.97 23.75 38.38
CA MET A 1 -32.64 23.29 37.01
C MET A 1 -31.15 22.98 36.98
N GLY A 2 -30.79 21.73 37.25
CA GLY A 2 -29.40 21.27 37.21
C GLY A 2 -29.15 20.57 35.88
N GLY A 3 -28.17 21.08 35.12
CA GLY A 3 -27.59 20.40 33.97
C GLY A 3 -26.15 20.06 34.29
N VAL A 4 -25.89 18.82 34.71
CA VAL A 4 -24.53 18.29 34.82
C VAL A 4 -24.11 17.88 33.40
N SER A 5 -23.12 18.59 32.86
CA SER A 5 -22.47 18.21 31.60
C SER A 5 -21.87 16.81 31.74
N PRO A 6 -22.04 15.91 30.75
CA PRO A 6 -21.43 14.59 30.81
C PRO A 6 -19.93 14.74 30.61
N SER A 7 -19.17 14.38 31.63
CA SER A 7 -17.72 14.25 31.57
C SER A 7 -17.35 13.25 30.48
N LEU A 8 -16.63 13.74 29.47
CA LEU A 8 -15.94 12.90 28.48
C LEU A 8 -15.03 11.94 29.24
N ARG A 9 -15.40 10.66 29.32
CA ARG A 9 -14.50 9.63 29.80
C ARG A 9 -13.31 9.60 28.85
N ARG A 10 -12.15 10.06 29.31
CA ARG A 10 -10.88 9.71 28.66
C ARG A 10 -10.79 8.19 28.69
N SER A 11 -10.63 7.57 27.52
CA SER A 11 -10.21 6.17 27.44
C SER A 11 -8.97 5.98 28.32
N PRO A 12 -8.86 4.86 29.05
CA PRO A 12 -7.68 4.63 29.87
C PRO A 12 -6.42 4.71 29.00
N PRO A 13 -5.33 5.30 29.50
CA PRO A 13 -4.07 5.33 28.77
C PRO A 13 -3.68 3.89 28.41
N VAL A 14 -3.36 3.67 27.14
CA VAL A 14 -2.85 2.38 26.66
C VAL A 14 -1.63 2.03 27.50
N ASP A 15 -1.69 0.95 28.26
CA ASP A 15 -0.60 0.53 29.13
C ASP A 15 0.57 0.03 28.28
N ALA A 16 1.62 0.85 28.20
CA ALA A 16 2.81 0.58 27.40
C ALA A 16 3.54 -0.71 27.81
N VAL A 17 3.35 -1.20 29.04
CA VAL A 17 4.01 -2.43 29.54
C VAL A 17 3.36 -3.68 28.96
N THR A 18 2.04 -3.69 28.82
CA THR A 18 1.28 -4.83 28.31
C THR A 18 1.11 -4.81 26.79
N LEU A 19 1.28 -3.64 26.18
CA LEU A 19 1.07 -3.42 24.74
C LEU A 19 1.86 -4.38 23.83
N PRO A 20 3.14 -4.72 24.06
CA PRO A 20 3.86 -5.68 23.22
C PRO A 20 3.25 -7.09 23.25
N ALA A 21 2.80 -7.57 24.41
CA ALA A 21 2.15 -8.87 24.54
C ALA A 21 0.77 -8.87 23.85
N THR A 22 0.03 -7.77 23.98
CA THR A 22 -1.25 -7.56 23.28
C THR A 22 -1.08 -7.60 21.78
N VAL A 23 -0.06 -6.93 21.22
CA VAL A 23 0.28 -6.97 19.80
C VAL A 23 0.61 -8.38 19.37
N ASN A 24 1.49 -9.09 20.07
CA ASN A 24 1.85 -10.47 19.72
C ASN A 24 0.65 -11.40 19.70
N ASN A 25 -0.25 -11.28 20.66
CA ASN A 25 -1.44 -12.11 20.72
C ASN A 25 -2.42 -11.75 19.58
N ALA A 26 -2.65 -10.46 19.33
CA ALA A 26 -3.61 -10.00 18.33
C ALA A 26 -3.20 -10.35 16.90
N PHE A 27 -1.89 -10.32 16.60
CA PHE A 27 -1.36 -10.58 15.27
C PHE A 27 -0.83 -12.01 15.07
N SER A 28 -0.87 -12.87 16.10
CA SER A 28 -0.51 -14.28 15.94
C SER A 28 -1.60 -15.03 15.16
N CYS A 29 -1.14 -15.92 14.28
CA CYS A 29 -1.94 -16.91 13.59
C CYS A 29 -1.28 -18.28 13.73
N SER A 30 -2.05 -19.32 14.05
CA SER A 30 -1.55 -20.68 14.28
C SER A 30 -1.86 -21.66 13.14
N GLY A 31 -2.20 -21.14 11.95
CA GLY A 31 -2.48 -21.95 10.76
C GLY A 31 -3.18 -21.15 9.65
N PRO A 32 -3.62 -21.83 8.58
CA PRO A 32 -4.40 -21.22 7.51
C PRO A 32 -5.67 -20.56 8.02
N LEU A 33 -6.10 -19.48 7.39
CA LEU A 33 -7.36 -18.80 7.70
C LEU A 33 -8.39 -19.04 6.60
N ASP A 34 -9.52 -19.66 6.96
CA ASP A 34 -10.69 -19.65 6.08
C ASP A 34 -11.30 -18.24 6.00
N TYR A 35 -12.28 -18.06 5.10
CA TYR A 35 -12.98 -16.80 4.91
C TYR A 35 -13.39 -16.12 6.23
N TRP A 36 -14.04 -16.86 7.12
CA TRP A 36 -14.48 -16.31 8.41
C TRP A 36 -13.35 -16.16 9.42
N GLY A 37 -12.30 -16.97 9.31
CA GLY A 37 -11.06 -16.85 10.05
C GLY A 37 -10.35 -15.54 9.74
N ALA A 38 -10.23 -15.18 8.46
CA ALA A 38 -9.67 -13.91 8.01
C ALA A 38 -10.48 -12.71 8.57
N VAL A 39 -11.81 -12.77 8.48
CA VAL A 39 -12.69 -11.72 9.05
C VAL A 39 -12.53 -11.60 10.57
N ARG A 40 -12.52 -12.71 11.31
CA ARG A 40 -12.36 -12.69 12.78
C ARG A 40 -10.97 -12.21 13.20
N TYR A 41 -9.93 -12.67 12.50
CA TYR A 41 -8.56 -12.21 12.70
C TYR A 41 -8.49 -10.70 12.51
N SER A 42 -8.98 -10.21 11.36
CA SER A 42 -8.97 -8.78 11.03
C SER A 42 -9.69 -7.94 12.07
N LYS A 43 -10.88 -8.38 12.52
CA LYS A 43 -11.63 -7.67 13.56
C LYS A 43 -10.84 -7.56 14.87
N ARG A 44 -10.28 -8.67 15.37
CA ARG A 44 -9.49 -8.70 16.61
C ARG A 44 -8.24 -7.82 16.50
N ALA A 45 -7.49 -7.98 15.41
CA ALA A 45 -6.25 -7.24 15.17
C ALA A 45 -6.50 -5.76 14.87
N GLY A 46 -7.65 -5.43 14.28
CA GLY A 46 -8.07 -4.07 13.97
C GLY A 46 -8.22 -3.19 15.20
N GLU A 47 -8.71 -3.72 16.32
CA GLU A 47 -8.78 -2.96 17.59
C GLU A 47 -7.40 -2.55 18.09
N VAL A 48 -6.40 -3.43 17.93
CA VAL A 48 -5.01 -3.14 18.28
C VAL A 48 -4.37 -2.16 17.29
N ALA A 49 -4.65 -2.29 16.00
CA ALA A 49 -4.21 -1.34 14.98
C ALA A 49 -4.70 0.09 15.29
N GLU A 50 -5.98 0.25 15.65
CA GLU A 50 -6.53 1.56 16.03
C GLU A 50 -5.90 2.09 17.32
N ALA A 51 -5.62 1.23 18.31
CA ALA A 51 -4.92 1.65 19.53
C ALA A 51 -3.49 2.14 19.23
N LEU A 52 -2.77 1.47 18.32
CA LEU A 52 -1.43 1.89 17.88
C LEU A 52 -1.48 3.21 17.11
N ALA A 53 -2.43 3.38 16.19
CA ALA A 53 -2.64 4.65 15.49
C ALA A 53 -2.99 5.79 16.47
N GLY A 54 -3.81 5.52 17.48
CA GLY A 54 -4.11 6.46 18.56
C GLY A 54 -2.86 6.84 19.37
N LEU A 55 -1.98 5.86 19.66
CA LEU A 55 -0.71 6.12 20.35
C LEU A 55 0.23 7.00 19.52
N VAL A 56 0.32 6.77 18.20
CA VAL A 56 1.08 7.64 17.29
C VAL A 56 0.60 9.08 17.39
N ARG A 57 -0.72 9.31 17.27
CA ARG A 57 -1.34 10.65 17.35
C ARG A 57 -1.19 11.31 18.71
N ALA A 58 -1.06 10.53 19.78
CA ALA A 58 -0.83 11.01 21.13
C ALA A 58 0.65 11.34 21.44
N GLY A 59 1.54 11.27 20.45
CA GLY A 59 2.97 11.58 20.58
C GLY A 59 3.86 10.37 20.90
N GLY A 60 3.31 9.15 20.88
CA GLY A 60 4.03 7.90 21.15
C GLY A 60 4.62 7.24 19.90
N ALA A 61 4.95 8.00 18.85
CA ALA A 61 5.36 7.46 17.54
C ALA A 61 6.55 6.48 17.62
N ASP A 62 7.61 6.82 18.36
CA ASP A 62 8.78 5.92 18.52
C ASP A 62 8.45 4.63 19.25
N THR A 63 7.50 4.65 20.19
CA THR A 63 7.03 3.46 20.90
C THR A 63 6.12 2.60 20.01
N ALA A 64 5.26 3.24 19.22
CA ALA A 64 4.31 2.57 18.35
C ALA A 64 4.96 1.92 17.12
N ARG A 65 6.00 2.55 16.54
CA ARG A 65 6.64 2.09 15.29
C ARG A 65 7.06 0.61 15.31
N PRO A 66 7.89 0.11 16.25
CA PRO A 66 8.27 -1.31 16.26
C PRO A 66 7.09 -2.25 16.51
N LEU A 67 6.00 -1.77 17.11
CA LEU A 67 4.78 -2.57 17.31
C LEU A 67 3.94 -2.65 16.04
N LEU A 68 3.88 -1.55 15.28
CA LEU A 68 3.28 -1.51 13.94
C LEU A 68 4.05 -2.42 12.99
N GLU A 69 5.39 -2.37 12.99
CA GLU A 69 6.24 -3.27 12.18
C GLU A 69 5.93 -4.75 12.49
N ARG A 70 5.78 -5.12 13.77
CA ARG A 70 5.38 -6.47 14.18
C ARG A 70 3.97 -6.84 13.72
N GLY A 71 3.03 -5.91 13.83
CA GLY A 71 1.66 -6.12 13.36
C GLY A 71 1.62 -6.37 11.85
N ILE A 72 2.33 -5.55 11.08
CA ILE A 72 2.45 -5.67 9.62
C ILE A 72 3.04 -7.03 9.24
N ALA A 73 4.15 -7.44 9.89
CA ALA A 73 4.73 -8.76 9.67
C ALA A 73 3.76 -9.91 9.99
N GLY A 74 2.97 -9.78 11.07
CA GLY A 74 1.95 -10.76 11.43
C GLY A 74 0.82 -10.86 10.41
N VAL A 75 0.31 -9.74 9.90
CA VAL A 75 -0.73 -9.72 8.86
C VAL A 75 -0.21 -10.28 7.54
N LEU A 76 1.00 -9.90 7.11
CA LEU A 76 1.64 -10.46 5.91
C LEU A 76 1.82 -11.98 6.02
N GLY A 77 2.23 -12.46 7.20
CA GLY A 77 2.34 -13.90 7.47
C GLY A 77 0.98 -14.62 7.45
N ALA A 78 -0.09 -13.98 7.92
CA ALA A 78 -1.43 -14.53 7.86
C ALA A 78 -1.99 -14.56 6.43
N LEU A 79 -1.76 -13.50 5.65
CA LEU A 79 -2.17 -13.38 4.25
C LEU A 79 -1.62 -14.52 3.38
N ALA A 80 -0.40 -15.00 3.67
CA ALA A 80 0.27 -16.10 2.99
C ALA A 80 -0.62 -17.35 2.76
N ASP A 81 -1.54 -17.61 3.68
CA ASP A 81 -2.36 -18.82 3.72
C ASP A 81 -3.81 -18.52 4.16
N ALA A 82 -4.34 -17.38 3.71
CA ALA A 82 -5.69 -16.93 4.03
C ALA A 82 -6.59 -16.86 2.78
N ASP A 83 -7.84 -17.30 2.95
CA ASP A 83 -8.93 -16.88 2.08
C ASP A 83 -9.39 -15.48 2.50
N ASP A 84 -8.74 -14.45 1.94
CA ASP A 84 -9.10 -13.04 2.14
C ASP A 84 -9.94 -12.49 0.98
N ALA A 85 -10.85 -13.28 0.40
CA ALA A 85 -11.74 -12.81 -0.66
C ALA A 85 -12.61 -11.60 -0.25
N ALA A 86 -12.82 -11.40 1.07
CA ALA A 86 -13.49 -10.21 1.62
C ALA A 86 -12.60 -8.96 1.67
N GLY A 87 -11.29 -9.07 1.46
CA GLY A 87 -10.31 -7.98 1.58
C GLY A 87 -10.12 -7.48 3.02
N SER A 88 -10.46 -8.30 4.02
CA SER A 88 -10.43 -7.90 5.44
C SER A 88 -9.00 -7.79 5.98
N LEU A 89 -8.10 -8.67 5.54
CA LEU A 89 -6.68 -8.61 5.90
C LEU A 89 -5.96 -7.52 5.10
N ASP A 90 -6.31 -7.34 3.82
CA ASP A 90 -5.78 -6.25 3.00
C ASP A 90 -6.14 -4.86 3.56
N ASP A 91 -7.40 -4.63 3.96
CA ASP A 91 -7.80 -3.39 4.65
C ASP A 91 -6.99 -3.15 5.94
N LEU A 92 -6.85 -4.19 6.77
CA LEU A 92 -6.09 -4.10 8.01
C LEU A 92 -4.62 -3.77 7.75
N LEU A 93 -3.99 -4.41 6.76
CA LEU A 93 -2.61 -4.15 6.37
C LEU A 93 -2.43 -2.71 5.91
N ASN A 94 -3.35 -2.20 5.09
CA ASN A 94 -3.34 -0.81 4.63
C ASN A 94 -3.46 0.18 5.80
N ARG A 95 -4.34 -0.07 6.77
CA ARG A 95 -4.47 0.78 7.98
C ARG A 95 -3.20 0.76 8.83
N LEU A 96 -2.56 -0.40 9.01
CA LEU A 96 -1.29 -0.50 9.73
C LEU A 96 -0.17 0.25 9.03
N LEU A 97 -0.05 0.13 7.70
CA LEU A 97 0.95 0.84 6.92
C LEU A 97 0.74 2.35 6.93
N ALA A 98 -0.51 2.81 6.90
CA ALA A 98 -0.83 4.23 7.06
C ALA A 98 -0.41 4.76 8.44
N ALA A 99 -0.72 4.02 9.51
CA ALA A 99 -0.28 4.38 10.86
C ALA A 99 1.25 4.34 11.02
N HIS A 100 1.92 3.39 10.35
CA HIS A 100 3.38 3.30 10.33
C HIS A 100 4.01 4.49 9.58
N ALA A 101 3.48 4.87 8.42
CA ALA A 101 3.92 6.06 7.69
C ALA A 101 3.75 7.34 8.53
N GLU A 102 2.60 7.47 9.23
CA GLU A 102 2.37 8.57 10.17
C GLU A 102 3.41 8.57 11.31
N ALA A 103 3.71 7.41 11.90
CA ALA A 103 4.73 7.27 12.93
C ALA A 103 6.13 7.68 12.41
N CYS A 104 6.50 7.27 11.20
CA CYS A 104 7.76 7.66 10.57
C CYS A 104 7.84 9.16 10.29
N ARG A 105 6.74 9.83 9.93
CA ARG A 105 6.73 11.29 9.75
C ARG A 105 6.90 12.05 11.07
N LEU A 106 6.25 11.57 12.13
CA LEU A 106 6.30 12.21 13.45
C LEU A 106 7.60 11.93 14.21
N ALA A 107 8.20 10.77 13.99
CA ALA A 107 9.50 10.37 14.53
C ALA A 107 10.31 9.65 13.45
N PRO A 108 11.06 10.39 12.61
CA PRO A 108 11.83 9.82 11.51
C PRO A 108 12.86 8.77 11.95
N PRO A 109 12.78 7.53 11.43
CA PRO A 109 13.83 6.54 11.61
C PRO A 109 15.05 6.87 10.74
N GLU A 110 16.10 6.06 10.83
CA GLU A 110 17.24 6.16 9.91
C GLU A 110 16.77 5.83 8.47
N PRO A 111 17.01 6.71 7.48
CA PRO A 111 16.42 6.59 6.15
C PRO A 111 16.74 5.30 5.38
N LEU A 112 17.98 4.81 5.46
CA LEU A 112 18.40 3.61 4.72
C LEU A 112 17.79 2.34 5.35
N ARG A 113 17.68 2.28 6.67
CA ARG A 113 16.96 1.23 7.38
C ARG A 113 15.48 1.22 7.02
N LEU A 114 14.84 2.38 6.94
CA LEU A 114 13.45 2.46 6.51
C LEU A 114 13.28 1.98 5.06
N ALA A 115 14.18 2.40 4.16
CA ALA A 115 14.15 1.94 2.77
C ALA A 115 14.28 0.41 2.67
N SER A 116 15.23 -0.19 3.41
CA SER A 116 15.40 -1.64 3.47
C SER A 116 14.15 -2.34 4.00
N TRP A 117 13.56 -1.84 5.08
CA TRP A 117 12.36 -2.43 5.66
C TRP A 117 11.15 -2.35 4.71
N LEU A 118 10.97 -1.22 4.01
CA LEU A 118 9.90 -1.07 3.01
C LEU A 118 10.08 -2.00 1.82
N VAL A 119 11.33 -2.26 1.42
CA VAL A 119 11.65 -3.29 0.41
C VAL A 119 11.27 -4.67 0.93
N ASP A 120 11.57 -5.01 2.18
CA ASP A 120 11.21 -6.32 2.73
C ASP A 120 9.69 -6.49 2.77
N VAL A 121 8.95 -5.47 3.19
CA VAL A 121 7.47 -5.46 3.20
C VAL A 121 6.88 -5.56 1.81
N GLN A 122 7.37 -4.76 0.85
CA GLN A 122 6.85 -4.74 -0.53
C GLN A 122 6.97 -6.12 -1.19
N PHE A 123 8.01 -6.88 -0.86
CA PHE A 123 8.32 -8.16 -1.50
C PHE A 123 8.10 -9.36 -0.57
N ALA A 124 7.41 -9.19 0.57
CA ALA A 124 7.13 -10.27 1.52
C ALA A 124 6.18 -11.34 0.95
N GLY A 125 5.43 -11.01 -0.10
CA GLY A 125 4.53 -11.93 -0.79
C GLY A 125 3.95 -11.27 -2.05
N PRO A 126 2.94 -11.89 -2.69
CA PRO A 126 2.26 -11.30 -3.85
C PRO A 126 1.47 -10.02 -3.51
N TRP A 127 1.21 -9.76 -2.22
CA TRP A 127 0.56 -8.53 -1.76
C TRP A 127 1.47 -7.33 -1.97
N CYS A 128 0.91 -6.24 -2.50
CA CYS A 128 1.66 -5.06 -2.92
C CYS A 128 1.25 -3.81 -2.11
N PRO A 129 1.49 -3.76 -0.79
CA PRO A 129 0.75 -2.82 0.07
C PRO A 129 1.46 -1.47 0.23
N VAL A 130 2.73 -1.33 -0.20
CA VAL A 130 3.52 -0.13 0.08
C VAL A 130 3.12 1.01 -0.86
N GLN A 131 2.48 2.03 -0.30
CA GLN A 131 2.31 3.33 -0.95
C GLN A 131 3.57 4.17 -0.71
N ILE A 132 4.58 4.04 -1.57
CA ILE A 132 5.89 4.68 -1.34
C ILE A 132 5.82 6.20 -1.17
N GLY A 133 4.80 6.86 -1.75
CA GLY A 133 4.55 8.29 -1.56
C GLY A 133 4.26 8.70 -0.12
N GLU A 134 3.65 7.82 0.68
CA GLU A 134 3.41 8.08 2.11
C GLU A 134 4.70 8.16 2.93
N TYR A 135 5.80 7.65 2.38
CA TYR A 135 7.11 7.57 3.01
C TYR A 135 8.15 8.54 2.42
N ALA A 136 7.77 9.41 1.48
CA ALA A 136 8.71 10.31 0.80
C ALA A 136 9.51 11.20 1.77
N ASP A 137 8.82 11.85 2.72
CA ASP A 137 9.44 12.70 3.73
C ASP A 137 10.40 11.93 4.66
N PRO A 138 9.99 10.83 5.34
CA PRO A 138 10.87 10.11 6.24
C PRO A 138 12.01 9.36 5.54
N LEU A 139 11.86 9.01 4.25
CA LEU A 139 12.94 8.39 3.47
C LEU A 139 14.04 9.36 3.08
N THR A 140 13.77 10.67 3.04
CA THR A 140 14.68 11.66 2.45
C THR A 140 15.09 11.29 1.00
N PRO A 141 15.88 12.11 0.28
CA PRO A 141 16.37 11.73 -1.05
C PRO A 141 17.21 10.44 -1.05
N ASP A 142 18.01 10.21 0.00
CA ASP A 142 18.96 9.09 0.05
C ASP A 142 18.27 7.74 0.24
N GLY A 143 17.31 7.66 1.18
CA GLY A 143 16.52 6.45 1.40
C GLY A 143 15.62 6.13 0.21
N LEU A 144 15.02 7.15 -0.41
CA LEU A 144 14.22 6.95 -1.62
C LEU A 144 15.07 6.47 -2.80
N ALA A 145 16.30 6.98 -2.96
CA ALA A 145 17.24 6.48 -3.97
C ALA A 145 17.64 5.01 -3.74
N ALA A 146 17.86 4.62 -2.48
CA ALA A 146 18.12 3.22 -2.11
C ALA A 146 16.93 2.32 -2.44
N TYR A 147 15.71 2.73 -2.08
CA TYR A 147 14.47 2.01 -2.42
C TYR A 147 14.30 1.86 -3.94
N ARG A 148 14.45 2.95 -4.71
CA ARG A 148 14.39 2.93 -6.18
C ARG A 148 15.39 1.93 -6.78
N THR A 149 16.62 1.91 -6.28
CA THR A 149 17.68 1.04 -6.78
C THR A 149 17.30 -0.44 -6.62
N GLU A 150 16.82 -0.81 -5.43
CA GLU A 150 16.47 -2.20 -5.14
C GLU A 150 15.20 -2.66 -5.87
N VAL A 151 14.19 -1.80 -5.98
CA VAL A 151 12.99 -2.06 -6.79
C VAL A 151 13.35 -2.28 -8.26
N ARG A 152 14.18 -1.41 -8.85
CA ARG A 152 14.63 -1.56 -10.25
C ARG A 152 15.46 -2.83 -10.45
N ARG A 153 16.30 -3.19 -9.47
CA ARG A 153 17.07 -4.44 -9.52
C ARG A 153 16.16 -5.67 -9.55
N ARG A 154 15.11 -5.69 -8.71
CA ARG A 154 14.14 -6.80 -8.68
C ARG A 154 13.25 -6.83 -9.92
N TRP A 155 12.83 -5.67 -10.41
CA TRP A 155 12.12 -5.54 -11.70
C TRP A 155 12.91 -6.14 -12.86
N ALA A 156 14.18 -5.75 -13.00
CA ALA A 156 15.03 -6.26 -14.07
C ALA A 156 15.30 -7.77 -13.96
N ALA A 157 15.27 -8.33 -12.75
CA ALA A 157 15.45 -9.76 -12.52
C ALA A 157 14.19 -10.57 -12.82
N ASP A 158 13.00 -10.02 -12.55
CA ASP A 158 11.71 -10.67 -12.78
C ASP A 158 10.59 -9.63 -13.11
N PRO A 159 10.39 -9.31 -14.40
CA PRO A 159 9.33 -8.41 -14.84
C PRO A 159 7.90 -8.95 -14.65
N GLU A 160 7.72 -10.23 -14.31
CA GLU A 160 6.40 -10.80 -14.02
C GLU A 160 6.07 -10.75 -12.52
N SER A 161 7.04 -10.38 -11.68
CA SER A 161 6.83 -10.18 -10.25
C SER A 161 5.82 -9.06 -9.99
N LEU A 162 4.63 -9.43 -9.48
CA LEU A 162 3.58 -8.47 -9.12
C LEU A 162 4.07 -7.37 -8.16
N PRO A 163 4.81 -7.69 -7.07
CA PRO A 163 5.47 -6.70 -6.22
C PRO A 163 6.37 -5.71 -6.97
N ALA A 164 7.17 -6.20 -7.93
CA ALA A 164 8.08 -5.36 -8.69
C ALA A 164 7.32 -4.45 -9.66
N ARG A 165 6.35 -5.01 -10.41
CA ARG A 165 5.47 -4.25 -11.32
C ARG A 165 4.79 -3.10 -10.59
N TYR A 166 4.20 -3.40 -9.44
CA TYR A 166 3.50 -2.42 -8.63
C TYR A 166 4.43 -1.31 -8.15
N ALA A 167 5.58 -1.66 -7.57
CA ALA A 167 6.53 -0.68 -7.05
C ALA A 167 7.15 0.20 -8.15
N VAL A 168 7.49 -0.39 -9.31
CA VAL A 168 8.00 0.36 -10.46
C VAL A 168 6.95 1.31 -11.02
N GLU A 169 5.70 0.86 -11.17
CA GLU A 169 4.64 1.74 -11.64
C GLU A 169 4.41 2.93 -10.70
N GLN A 170 4.39 2.69 -9.39
CA GLN A 170 4.24 3.75 -8.39
C GLN A 170 5.37 4.80 -8.51
N LEU A 171 6.61 4.34 -8.61
CA LEU A 171 7.76 5.22 -8.82
C LEU A 171 7.66 5.97 -10.14
N ALA A 172 7.26 5.31 -11.23
CA ALA A 172 7.09 5.94 -12.54
C ALA A 172 6.00 7.02 -12.52
N ARG A 173 4.91 6.82 -11.77
CA ARG A 173 3.88 7.85 -11.57
C ARG A 173 4.42 9.07 -10.83
N GLN A 174 5.16 8.84 -9.75
CA GLN A 174 5.78 9.93 -8.97
C GLN A 174 6.80 10.73 -9.79
N ASP A 175 7.62 10.02 -10.56
CA ASP A 175 8.68 10.59 -11.38
C ASP A 175 8.16 11.15 -12.72
N ARG A 176 6.86 10.96 -13.02
CA ARG A 176 6.25 11.24 -14.33
C ARG A 176 7.00 10.58 -15.49
N ASP A 177 7.50 9.38 -15.27
CA ASP A 177 8.29 8.62 -16.23
C ASP A 177 7.35 7.89 -17.22
N VAL A 178 7.04 8.57 -18.32
CA VAL A 178 6.19 8.04 -19.41
C VAL A 178 6.76 6.75 -19.99
N VAL A 179 8.09 6.67 -20.16
CA VAL A 179 8.74 5.51 -20.77
C VAL A 179 8.55 4.30 -19.88
N MET A 180 8.80 4.44 -18.58
CA MET A 180 8.62 3.36 -17.62
C MET A 180 7.14 2.98 -17.44
N LEU A 181 6.20 3.93 -17.50
CA LEU A 181 4.77 3.60 -17.48
C LEU A 181 4.34 2.79 -18.70
N VAL A 182 4.84 3.13 -19.89
CA VAL A 182 4.60 2.34 -21.10
C VAL A 182 5.18 0.94 -20.95
N ASP A 183 6.40 0.80 -20.43
CA ASP A 183 7.05 -0.50 -20.22
C ASP A 183 6.27 -1.39 -19.23
N VAL A 184 6.00 -0.88 -18.02
CA VAL A 184 5.40 -1.68 -16.93
C VAL A 184 3.90 -1.98 -17.14
N ILE A 185 3.14 -1.04 -17.69
CA ILE A 185 1.69 -1.18 -17.93
C ILE A 185 1.42 -1.77 -19.31
N GLY A 186 2.11 -1.24 -20.32
CA GLY A 186 1.90 -1.63 -21.70
C GLY A 186 2.41 -3.04 -21.97
N GLY A 187 3.63 -3.37 -21.53
CA GLY A 187 4.23 -4.67 -21.77
C GLY A 187 4.17 -5.07 -23.25
N ASP A 188 3.53 -6.20 -23.54
CA ASP A 188 3.29 -6.74 -24.89
C ASP A 188 2.04 -6.18 -25.58
N LEU A 189 1.24 -5.36 -24.88
CA LEU A 189 0.01 -4.71 -25.33
C LEU A 189 -1.01 -5.65 -25.99
N GLN A 190 -1.04 -6.93 -25.57
CA GLN A 190 -1.95 -7.94 -26.14
C GLN A 190 -3.41 -7.80 -25.69
N HIS A 191 -3.67 -7.03 -24.63
CA HIS A 191 -4.98 -6.93 -24.00
C HIS A 191 -5.54 -5.51 -24.08
N PRO A 192 -6.78 -5.31 -24.60
CA PRO A 192 -7.43 -4.00 -24.69
C PRO A 192 -7.43 -3.20 -23.36
N ALA A 193 -7.52 -3.91 -22.23
CA ALA A 193 -7.50 -3.30 -20.90
C ALA A 193 -6.16 -2.60 -20.57
N GLN A 194 -5.03 -3.07 -21.13
CA GLN A 194 -3.71 -2.45 -20.95
C GLN A 194 -3.69 -1.04 -21.54
N TYR A 195 -4.24 -0.85 -22.75
CA TYR A 195 -4.37 0.47 -23.37
C TYR A 195 -5.17 1.44 -22.51
N GLY A 196 -6.33 1.01 -22.00
CA GLY A 196 -7.15 1.86 -21.14
C GLY A 196 -6.46 2.21 -19.83
N ARG A 197 -5.76 1.25 -19.22
CA ARG A 197 -4.98 1.47 -17.99
C ARG A 197 -3.82 2.43 -18.19
N LEU A 198 -3.06 2.26 -19.27
CA LEU A 198 -1.94 3.13 -19.64
C LEU A 198 -2.42 4.56 -19.94
N ALA A 199 -3.46 4.70 -20.76
CA ALA A 199 -4.01 6.02 -21.07
C ALA A 199 -4.49 6.76 -19.82
N ARG A 200 -5.17 6.07 -18.89
CA ARG A 200 -5.55 6.64 -17.58
C ARG A 200 -4.32 7.04 -16.77
N ALA A 201 -3.30 6.17 -16.69
CA ALA A 201 -2.08 6.44 -15.96
C ALA A 201 -1.35 7.70 -16.47
N LEU A 202 -1.23 7.84 -17.79
CA LEU A 202 -0.60 8.99 -18.43
C LEU A 202 -1.38 10.28 -18.19
N ARG A 203 -2.72 10.24 -18.29
CA ARG A 203 -3.56 11.39 -17.95
C ARG A 203 -3.39 11.81 -16.49
N ASP A 204 -3.34 10.84 -15.56
CA ASP A 204 -3.22 11.13 -14.12
C ASP A 204 -1.90 11.85 -13.78
N ILE A 205 -0.83 11.66 -14.55
CA ILE A 205 0.44 12.39 -14.39
C ILE A 205 0.51 13.70 -15.18
N GLY A 206 -0.51 14.01 -15.99
CA GLY A 206 -0.63 15.24 -16.80
C GLY A 206 -0.25 15.08 -18.28
N GLU A 207 0.09 13.87 -18.73
CA GLU A 207 0.55 13.58 -20.09
C GLU A 207 -0.64 13.31 -21.02
N VAL A 208 -1.48 14.34 -21.22
CA VAL A 208 -2.77 14.24 -21.91
C VAL A 208 -2.61 13.84 -23.38
N ASP A 209 -1.63 14.37 -24.09
CA ASP A 209 -1.40 14.05 -25.50
C ASP A 209 -0.96 12.59 -25.68
N ALA A 210 -0.05 12.11 -24.83
CA ALA A 210 0.36 10.71 -24.83
C ALA A 210 -0.82 9.79 -24.46
N ALA A 211 -1.63 10.18 -23.47
CA ALA A 211 -2.84 9.46 -23.10
C ALA A 211 -3.84 9.33 -24.26
N ARG A 212 -4.05 10.40 -25.03
CA ARG A 212 -4.88 10.40 -26.23
C ARG A 212 -4.34 9.43 -27.27
N GLN A 213 -3.06 9.53 -27.61
CA GLN A 213 -2.41 8.70 -28.63
C GLN A 213 -2.50 7.21 -28.28
N TRP A 214 -2.26 6.84 -27.02
CA TRP A 214 -2.37 5.45 -26.57
C TRP A 214 -3.81 4.94 -26.59
N ALA A 215 -4.80 5.78 -26.26
CA ALA A 215 -6.19 5.40 -26.34
C ALA A 215 -6.68 5.22 -27.79
N GLU A 216 -6.27 6.10 -28.71
CA GLU A 216 -6.56 5.99 -30.14
C GLU A 216 -5.92 4.75 -30.75
N ARG A 217 -4.66 4.45 -30.39
CA ARG A 217 -3.99 3.21 -30.79
C ARG A 217 -4.73 1.97 -30.30
N GLY A 218 -5.14 1.96 -29.03
CA GLY A 218 -5.91 0.85 -28.47
C GLY A 218 -7.24 0.62 -29.19
N LEU A 219 -7.94 1.69 -29.63
CA LEU A 219 -9.16 1.55 -30.44
C LEU A 219 -8.90 1.10 -31.87
N ALA A 220 -7.74 1.44 -32.44
CA ALA A 220 -7.36 0.95 -33.76
C ALA A 220 -7.09 -0.55 -33.74
N GLU A 221 -6.44 -1.06 -32.69
CA GLU A 221 -6.14 -2.49 -32.51
C GLU A 221 -7.36 -3.28 -32.00
N HIS A 222 -8.20 -2.67 -31.17
CA HIS A 222 -9.41 -3.27 -30.59
C HIS A 222 -10.65 -2.39 -30.81
N PRO A 223 -11.22 -2.40 -32.03
CA PRO A 223 -12.34 -1.52 -32.37
C PRO A 223 -13.63 -1.81 -31.62
N ASP A 224 -13.78 -2.97 -31.01
CA ASP A 224 -14.96 -3.35 -30.23
C ASP A 224 -15.01 -2.65 -28.85
N ASP A 225 -13.88 -2.13 -28.34
CA ASP A 225 -13.73 -1.46 -27.04
C ASP A 225 -14.38 -2.27 -25.89
N PRO A 226 -13.86 -3.48 -25.60
CA PRO A 226 -14.49 -4.36 -24.64
C PRO A 226 -14.45 -3.79 -23.21
N PRO A 227 -15.32 -4.28 -22.31
CA PRO A 227 -15.32 -3.89 -20.91
C PRO A 227 -13.92 -3.99 -20.29
N GLY A 228 -13.48 -2.92 -19.60
CA GLY A 228 -12.15 -2.79 -19.01
C GLY A 228 -11.21 -1.86 -19.79
N ALA A 229 -11.32 -1.80 -21.11
CA ALA A 229 -10.60 -0.81 -21.93
C ALA A 229 -11.26 0.57 -21.75
N GLY A 230 -12.53 0.69 -22.18
CA GLY A 230 -13.35 1.89 -22.01
C GLY A 230 -12.79 3.11 -22.73
N LEU A 231 -12.12 2.89 -23.86
CA LEU A 231 -11.32 3.88 -24.58
C LEU A 231 -12.18 4.95 -25.26
N ARG A 232 -13.35 4.59 -25.80
CA ARG A 232 -14.29 5.59 -26.37
C ARG A 232 -14.76 6.56 -25.30
N THR A 233 -15.13 6.02 -24.14
CA THR A 233 -15.60 6.80 -23.00
C THR A 233 -14.47 7.67 -22.43
N PHE A 234 -13.25 7.13 -22.39
CA PHE A 234 -12.07 7.87 -21.98
C PHE A 234 -11.80 9.06 -22.91
N LEU A 235 -11.73 8.84 -24.23
CA LEU A 235 -11.47 9.89 -25.22
C LEU A 235 -12.55 10.99 -25.26
N ALA A 236 -13.82 10.63 -25.02
CA ALA A 236 -14.91 11.60 -24.95
C ALA A 236 -14.83 12.55 -23.74
N ARG A 237 -14.02 12.22 -22.72
CA ARG A 237 -13.88 12.97 -21.47
C ARG A 237 -12.47 13.54 -21.25
N LEU A 238 -11.58 13.35 -22.23
CA LEU A 238 -10.18 13.73 -22.17
C LEU A 238 -9.99 15.18 -22.62
#